data_AF-A0A399YVU4-F1
#
_entry.id   AF-A0A399YVU4-F1
#
_cell.length_a   1.000
_cell.length_b   1.000
_cell.length_c   1.000
_cell.angle_alpha   90.00
_cell.angle_beta   90.00
_cell.angle_gamma   90.00
#
_symmetry.space_group_name_H-M   'P 1'
#
loop_
_entity.id
_entity.type
_entity.pdbx_description
1 polymer ?
#
loop_
_entity_poly.entity_id
_entity_poly.type
_entity_poly.pdbx_seq_one_letter_code
_entity_poly.pdbx_strand_id
1 'polypeptide(L)'
;MRIKRPDQIFLAFMAALTGVVLLGGQNVGLPVMVATMLAFVAAIGLVAFRPALDRIREQTVAAASGRPTGTQAAQEAAQRVRARGVIPSVGVKLADVGLIVSETTSDGVTFRRTREVDHDDDGVRPYVQLDADALGAERRAVVRYEMIDPTGEPVFVHEDVVYLQLGENVLHPTRHLPLAGGLDMQQLGRWDLHVFLDGELMGMLNFAVTPSDEERRSRLAGRAEPGATSFEDLLRRGSRSGDNR
;
A
#
# COMPACT_ATOMS: atom_id res chain seq x y z
N MET A 1 28.19 0.73 18.82
CA MET A 1 28.48 0.39 17.41
C MET A 1 28.36 -1.13 17.27
N ARG A 2 27.38 -1.63 16.53
CA ARG A 2 27.10 -3.08 16.38
C ARG A 2 27.68 -3.52 15.03
N ILE A 3 28.87 -4.10 15.04
CA ILE A 3 29.55 -4.60 13.83
C ILE A 3 28.73 -5.80 13.31
N LYS A 4 28.32 -5.78 12.03
CA LYS A 4 27.49 -6.84 11.44
C LYS A 4 28.37 -8.09 11.24
N ARG A 5 27.81 -9.30 11.43
CA ARG A 5 28.49 -10.60 11.25
C ARG A 5 29.33 -10.73 9.95
N PRO A 6 28.91 -10.24 8.77
CA PRO A 6 29.75 -10.31 7.57
C PRO A 6 31.05 -9.48 7.67
N ASP A 7 31.06 -8.38 8.43
CA ASP A 7 32.25 -7.55 8.60
C ASP A 7 33.29 -8.24 9.50
N GLN A 8 32.84 -9.09 10.44
CA GLN A 8 33.72 -9.86 11.33
C GLN A 8 34.48 -10.96 10.57
N ILE A 9 33.84 -11.61 9.58
CA ILE A 9 34.47 -12.65 8.77
C ILE A 9 35.58 -12.04 7.89
N PHE A 10 35.33 -10.88 7.32
CA PHE A 10 36.32 -10.16 6.51
C PHE A 10 37.52 -9.68 7.34
N LEU A 11 37.27 -9.13 8.53
CA LEU A 11 38.34 -8.72 9.45
C LEU A 11 39.18 -9.91 9.95
N ALA A 12 38.54 -11.05 10.24
CA ALA A 12 39.25 -12.27 10.63
C ALA A 12 40.15 -12.78 9.51
N PHE A 13 39.68 -12.73 8.26
CA PHE A 13 40.45 -13.13 7.08
C PHE A 13 41.67 -12.22 6.87
N MET A 14 41.49 -10.90 6.98
CA MET A 14 42.58 -9.93 6.87
C MET A 14 43.62 -10.09 7.99
N ALA A 15 43.18 -10.30 9.23
CA ALA A 15 44.07 -10.54 10.36
C ALA A 15 44.90 -11.82 10.20
N ALA A 16 44.30 -12.89 9.67
CA ALA A 16 45.01 -14.14 9.36
C ALA A 16 46.07 -13.93 8.28
N LEU A 17 45.74 -13.17 7.22
CA LEU A 17 46.65 -12.85 6.13
C LEU A 17 47.84 -11.99 6.60
N THR A 18 47.59 -10.99 7.45
CA THR A 18 48.65 -10.18 8.07
C THR A 18 49.53 -11.02 9.00
N GLY A 19 48.94 -11.97 9.73
CA GLY A 19 49.68 -12.91 10.58
C GLY A 19 50.64 -13.79 9.80
N VAL A 20 50.24 -14.30 8.63
CA VAL A 20 51.08 -15.12 7.75
C VAL A 20 52.28 -14.32 7.21
N VAL A 21 52.08 -13.04 6.88
CA VAL A 21 53.18 -12.16 6.39
C VAL A 21 54.16 -11.83 7.52
N LEU A 22 53.67 -11.55 8.73
CA LEU A 22 54.53 -11.23 9.89
C LEU A 22 55.32 -12.45 10.38
N LEU A 23 54.73 -13.64 10.36
CA LEU A 23 55.39 -14.88 10.79
C LEU A 23 56.32 -15.47 9.72
N GLY A 24 56.16 -15.10 8.44
CA GLY A 24 56.95 -15.64 7.32
C GLY A 24 58.42 -15.19 7.27
N GLY A 25 58.79 -14.10 7.95
CA GLY A 25 60.17 -13.62 8.03
C GLY A 25 60.82 -13.29 6.67
N GLN A 26 62.14 -13.13 6.62
CA GLN A 26 62.91 -12.74 5.41
C GLN A 26 63.00 -13.84 4.33
N ASN A 27 62.40 -15.01 4.55
CA ASN A 27 62.45 -16.16 3.63
C ASN A 27 61.15 -16.38 2.85
N VAL A 28 60.23 -15.41 2.85
CA VAL A 28 59.03 -15.49 2.00
C VAL A 28 59.48 -15.32 0.55
N GLY A 29 59.42 -16.41 -0.21
CA GLY A 29 59.75 -16.38 -1.64
C GLY A 29 58.96 -15.30 -2.37
N LEU A 30 59.63 -14.61 -3.29
CA LEU A 30 59.07 -13.54 -4.13
C LEU A 30 57.64 -13.82 -4.66
N PRO A 31 57.28 -15.05 -5.08
CA PRO A 31 55.93 -15.35 -5.58
C PRO A 31 54.84 -15.18 -4.52
N VAL A 32 55.12 -15.52 -3.26
CA VAL A 32 54.15 -15.42 -2.16
C VAL A 32 53.93 -13.95 -1.79
N MET A 33 54.98 -13.14 -1.78
CA MET A 33 54.87 -11.70 -1.54
C MET A 33 53.99 -11.00 -2.60
N VAL A 34 54.22 -11.33 -3.88
CA VAL A 34 53.43 -10.78 -5.01
C VAL A 34 51.97 -11.23 -4.95
N ALA A 35 51.71 -12.51 -4.67
CA ALA A 35 50.34 -13.02 -4.53
C ALA A 35 49.60 -12.33 -3.37
N THR A 36 50.29 -12.07 -2.26
CA THR A 36 49.71 -11.41 -1.10
C THR A 36 49.39 -9.95 -1.37
N MET A 37 50.29 -9.21 -2.05
CA MET A 37 50.01 -7.83 -2.47
C MET A 37 48.83 -7.76 -3.44
N LEU A 38 48.75 -8.66 -4.43
CA LEU A 38 47.64 -8.69 -5.38
C LEU A 38 46.30 -8.96 -4.66
N ALA A 39 46.29 -9.89 -3.71
CA ALA A 39 45.11 -10.16 -2.89
C ALA A 39 44.68 -8.93 -2.06
N PHE A 40 45.65 -8.19 -1.52
CA PHE A 40 45.38 -6.98 -0.74
C PHE A 40 44.84 -5.84 -1.61
N VAL A 41 45.42 -5.64 -2.80
CA VAL A 41 44.94 -4.65 -3.78
C VAL A 41 43.54 -5.01 -4.27
N ALA A 42 43.28 -6.29 -4.54
CA ALA A 42 41.94 -6.76 -4.92
C ALA A 42 40.92 -6.55 -3.79
N ALA A 43 41.29 -6.82 -2.53
CA ALA A 43 40.43 -6.62 -1.37
C ALA A 43 40.12 -5.13 -1.13
N ILE A 44 41.12 -4.25 -1.23
CA ILE A 44 40.93 -2.79 -1.15
C ILE A 44 40.04 -2.31 -2.29
N GLY A 45 40.28 -2.77 -3.52
CA GLY A 45 39.41 -2.49 -4.65
C GLY A 45 37.97 -2.90 -4.35
N LEU A 46 37.74 -4.12 -3.88
CA LEU A 46 36.40 -4.62 -3.60
C LEU A 46 35.67 -3.80 -2.52
N VAL A 47 36.39 -3.28 -1.51
CA VAL A 47 35.83 -2.44 -0.44
C VAL A 47 35.60 -1.00 -0.92
N ALA A 48 36.54 -0.42 -1.67
CA ALA A 48 36.46 0.94 -2.20
C ALA A 48 35.42 1.09 -3.32
N PHE A 49 35.16 0.02 -4.08
CA PHE A 49 34.15 -0.01 -5.14
C PHE A 49 32.74 -0.36 -4.66
N ARG A 50 32.53 -0.79 -3.40
CA ARG A 50 31.18 -1.01 -2.84
C ARG A 50 30.26 0.21 -2.95
N PRO A 51 30.66 1.43 -2.54
CA PRO A 51 29.79 2.61 -2.67
C PRO A 51 29.49 2.98 -4.13
N ALA A 52 30.36 2.62 -5.09
CA ALA A 52 30.10 2.82 -6.52
C ALA A 52 29.09 1.79 -7.07
N LEU A 53 29.20 0.53 -6.63
CA LEU A 53 28.23 -0.52 -6.97
C LEU A 53 26.84 -0.25 -6.37
N ASP A 54 26.79 0.26 -5.14
CA ASP A 54 25.53 0.67 -4.50
C ASP A 54 24.91 1.86 -5.25
N ARG A 55 25.70 2.85 -5.68
CA ARG A 55 25.22 3.95 -6.54
C ARG A 55 24.74 3.47 -7.91
N ILE A 56 25.38 2.48 -8.53
CA ILE A 56 24.94 1.91 -9.81
C ILE A 56 23.63 1.13 -9.61
N ARG A 57 23.45 0.46 -8.47
CA ARG A 57 22.19 -0.20 -8.10
C ARG A 57 21.07 0.81 -7.85
N GLU A 58 21.36 1.90 -7.15
CA GLU A 58 20.43 3.01 -6.95
C GLU A 58 20.09 3.72 -8.28
N GLN A 59 21.07 3.90 -9.16
CA GLN A 59 20.91 4.53 -10.48
C GLN A 59 20.18 3.62 -11.48
N THR A 60 20.37 2.30 -11.44
CA THR A 60 19.60 1.36 -12.27
C THR A 60 18.16 1.23 -11.78
N VAL A 61 17.92 1.26 -10.47
CA VAL A 61 16.56 1.36 -9.89
C VAL A 61 15.92 2.70 -10.25
N ALA A 62 16.64 3.82 -10.16
CA ALA A 62 16.14 5.14 -10.52
C ALA A 62 15.92 5.32 -12.04
N ALA A 63 16.77 4.73 -12.89
CA ALA A 63 16.60 4.75 -14.35
C ALA A 63 15.46 3.83 -14.81
N ALA A 64 15.18 2.73 -14.11
CA ALA A 64 13.98 1.90 -14.28
C ALA A 64 12.71 2.52 -13.65
N SER A 65 12.83 3.70 -13.02
CA SER A 65 11.74 4.48 -12.43
C SER A 65 11.25 5.60 -13.36
N GLY A 66 11.62 5.58 -14.65
CA GLY A 66 11.32 6.58 -15.68
C GLY A 66 9.87 6.63 -16.16
N ARG A 67 8.91 6.72 -15.24
CA ARG A 67 7.53 7.21 -15.30
C ARG A 67 6.81 6.58 -14.11
N PRO A 68 5.98 7.32 -13.35
CA PRO A 68 5.04 6.67 -12.45
C PRO A 68 4.06 5.89 -13.33
N THR A 69 4.35 4.61 -13.56
CA THR A 69 3.41 3.68 -14.16
C THR A 69 2.33 3.40 -13.12
N GLY A 70 1.08 3.72 -13.46
CA GLY A 70 -0.08 3.44 -12.63
C GLY A 70 -1.01 4.64 -12.41
N THR A 71 -2.23 4.34 -12.01
CA THR A 71 -3.27 5.34 -11.71
C THR A 71 -2.88 6.22 -10.52
N GLN A 72 -3.55 7.36 -10.36
CA GLN A 72 -3.35 8.20 -9.17
C GLN A 72 -3.59 7.42 -7.87
N ALA A 73 -4.58 6.52 -7.87
CA ALA A 73 -4.88 5.65 -6.73
C ALA A 73 -3.70 4.72 -6.39
N ALA A 74 -3.10 4.09 -7.40
CA ALA A 74 -1.91 3.26 -7.20
C ALA A 74 -0.72 4.06 -6.67
N GLN A 75 -0.48 5.26 -7.19
CA GLN A 75 0.62 6.11 -6.76
C GLN A 75 0.46 6.54 -5.29
N GLU A 76 -0.72 7.00 -4.91
CA GLU A 76 -1.06 7.34 -3.52
C GLU A 76 -0.90 6.13 -2.59
N ALA A 77 -1.41 4.97 -3.02
CA ALA A 77 -1.36 3.75 -2.24
C ALA A 77 0.06 3.24 -2.04
N ALA A 78 0.88 3.24 -3.09
CA ALA A 78 2.29 2.86 -3.02
C ALA A 78 3.11 3.88 -2.19
N GLN A 79 2.80 5.17 -2.28
CA GLN A 79 3.46 6.21 -1.49
C GLN A 79 3.20 6.01 0.01
N ARG A 80 1.98 5.66 0.40
CA ARG A 80 1.63 5.38 1.81
C ARG A 80 2.39 4.18 2.37
N VAL A 81 2.56 3.13 1.57
CA VAL A 81 3.38 1.97 1.92
C VAL A 81 4.85 2.36 2.14
N ARG A 82 5.42 3.13 1.20
CA ARG A 82 6.81 3.63 1.31
C ARG A 82 7.01 4.54 2.52
N ALA A 83 6.02 5.37 2.85
CA ALA A 83 6.05 6.21 4.05
C ALA A 83 6.13 5.40 5.36
N ARG A 84 5.71 4.13 5.34
CA ARG A 84 5.87 3.18 6.45
C ARG A 84 7.20 2.42 6.43
N GLY A 85 8.11 2.74 5.51
CA GLY A 85 9.42 2.11 5.40
C GLY A 85 9.40 0.72 4.75
N VAL A 86 8.28 0.32 4.15
CA VAL A 86 8.17 -0.95 3.41
C VAL A 86 8.75 -0.75 2.01
N ILE A 87 9.68 -1.61 1.63
CA ILE A 87 10.31 -1.62 0.30
C ILE A 87 9.51 -2.57 -0.57
N PRO A 88 8.95 -2.12 -1.72
CA PRO A 88 8.14 -2.95 -2.61
C PRO A 88 8.89 -4.16 -3.17
N SER A 89 8.13 -5.21 -3.50
CA SER A 89 8.64 -6.44 -4.10
C SER A 89 9.40 -6.16 -5.38
N VAL A 90 10.55 -6.82 -5.53
CA VAL A 90 11.34 -6.72 -6.77
C VAL A 90 10.56 -7.39 -7.90
N GLY A 91 10.40 -6.67 -9.00
CA GLY A 91 9.82 -7.20 -10.24
C GLY A 91 8.30 -7.12 -10.35
N VAL A 92 7.60 -6.56 -9.34
CA VAL A 92 6.15 -6.33 -9.42
C VAL A 92 5.83 -4.91 -8.94
N LYS A 93 5.08 -4.16 -9.74
CA LYS A 93 4.64 -2.79 -9.45
C LYS A 93 3.13 -2.72 -9.30
N LEU A 94 2.66 -1.84 -8.43
CA LEU A 94 1.23 -1.53 -8.30
C LEU A 94 0.82 -0.57 -9.43
N ALA A 95 -0.04 -1.03 -10.34
CA ALA A 95 -0.52 -0.25 -11.49
C ALA A 95 -1.89 0.39 -11.24
N ASP A 96 -2.80 -0.31 -10.55
CA ASP A 96 -4.09 0.25 -10.12
C ASP A 96 -4.56 -0.43 -8.82
N VAL A 97 -5.40 0.27 -8.05
CA VAL A 97 -6.07 -0.28 -6.87
C VAL A 97 -7.37 0.47 -6.62
N GLY A 98 -8.42 -0.26 -6.28
CA GLY A 98 -9.71 0.35 -6.03
C GLY A 98 -10.74 -0.65 -5.52
N LEU A 99 -12.00 -0.23 -5.58
CA LEU A 99 -13.15 -1.03 -5.18
C LEU A 99 -14.09 -1.19 -6.36
N ILE A 100 -14.75 -2.33 -6.44
CA ILE A 100 -15.91 -2.58 -7.29
C ILE A 100 -17.09 -2.76 -6.35
N VAL A 101 -18.09 -1.92 -6.53
CA VAL A 101 -19.33 -1.95 -5.78
C VAL A 101 -20.42 -2.57 -6.63
N SER A 102 -21.29 -3.36 -6.01
CA SER A 102 -22.53 -3.88 -6.60
C SER A 102 -23.74 -3.23 -5.98
N GLU A 103 -24.66 -2.78 -6.82
CA GLU A 103 -25.92 -2.17 -6.43
C GLU A 103 -27.07 -2.80 -7.22
N THR A 104 -28.08 -3.29 -6.51
CA THR A 104 -29.30 -3.89 -7.07
C THR A 104 -30.38 -2.83 -7.10
N THR A 105 -30.72 -2.41 -8.31
CA THR A 105 -31.80 -1.45 -8.58
C THR A 105 -33.01 -2.18 -9.16
N SER A 106 -34.12 -1.47 -9.35
CA SER A 106 -35.29 -2.01 -10.09
C SER A 106 -34.94 -2.51 -11.49
N ASP A 107 -33.90 -1.94 -12.09
CA ASP A 107 -33.50 -2.19 -13.47
C ASP A 107 -32.46 -3.32 -13.58
N GLY A 108 -32.00 -3.85 -12.43
CA GLY A 108 -31.03 -4.94 -12.34
C GLY A 108 -29.82 -4.59 -11.49
N VAL A 109 -28.77 -5.41 -11.61
CA VAL A 109 -27.52 -5.28 -10.86
C VAL A 109 -26.50 -4.46 -11.65
N THR A 110 -26.02 -3.37 -11.06
CA THR A 110 -24.98 -2.52 -11.63
C THR A 110 -23.68 -2.71 -10.86
N PHE A 111 -22.56 -2.78 -11.59
CA PHE A 111 -21.23 -2.81 -11.01
C PHE A 111 -20.46 -1.54 -11.38
N ARG A 112 -19.84 -0.87 -10.41
CA ARG A 112 -19.04 0.34 -10.65
C ARG A 112 -17.70 0.29 -9.93
N ARG A 113 -16.66 0.81 -10.59
CA ARG A 113 -15.37 1.09 -9.93
C ARG A 113 -15.46 2.40 -9.17
N THR A 114 -15.08 2.40 -7.90
CA THR A 114 -15.22 3.58 -7.04
C THR A 114 -14.16 3.60 -5.93
N ARG A 115 -14.07 4.75 -5.25
CA ARG A 115 -13.31 4.98 -4.00
C ARG A 115 -14.22 5.45 -2.86
N GLU A 116 -15.51 5.50 -3.12
CA GLU A 116 -16.58 5.86 -2.20
C GLU A 116 -17.65 4.79 -2.29
N VAL A 117 -18.06 4.28 -1.14
CA VAL A 117 -19.05 3.21 -1.01
C VAL A 117 -20.24 3.80 -0.26
N ASP A 118 -21.43 3.58 -0.79
CA ASP A 118 -22.66 3.92 -0.11
C ASP A 118 -23.04 2.76 0.83
N HIS A 119 -23.67 3.09 1.95
CA HIS A 119 -24.29 2.13 2.85
C HIS A 119 -25.46 1.37 2.19
N ASP A 120 -26.12 1.94 1.18
CA ASP A 120 -27.19 1.27 0.41
C ASP A 120 -26.66 0.30 -0.65
N ASP A 121 -25.33 0.25 -0.86
CA ASP A 121 -24.74 -0.73 -1.77
C ASP A 121 -24.95 -2.15 -1.25
N ASP A 122 -25.10 -3.14 -2.14
CA ASP A 122 -25.28 -4.53 -1.71
C ASP A 122 -23.97 -5.14 -1.21
N GLY A 123 -22.87 -4.75 -1.85
CA GLY A 123 -21.58 -5.34 -1.60
C GLY A 123 -20.43 -4.60 -2.25
N VAL A 124 -19.25 -4.79 -1.67
CA VAL A 124 -18.00 -4.22 -2.17
C VAL A 124 -16.93 -5.29 -2.27
N ARG A 125 -16.16 -5.25 -3.36
CA ARG A 125 -14.96 -6.06 -3.51
C ARG A 125 -13.76 -5.20 -3.89
N PRO A 126 -12.58 -5.49 -3.36
CA PRO A 126 -11.37 -4.83 -3.79
C PRO A 126 -10.94 -5.34 -5.17
N TYR A 127 -10.19 -4.54 -5.89
CA TYR A 127 -9.43 -5.00 -7.05
C TYR A 127 -8.03 -4.38 -7.02
N VAL A 128 -7.08 -5.07 -7.63
CA VAL A 128 -5.71 -4.59 -7.83
C VAL A 128 -5.26 -4.93 -9.23
N GLN A 129 -4.51 -4.03 -9.84
CA GLN A 129 -3.78 -4.27 -11.08
C GLN A 129 -2.29 -4.22 -10.77
N LEU A 130 -1.61 -5.32 -11.05
CA LEU A 130 -0.17 -5.47 -10.85
C LEU A 130 0.54 -5.51 -12.21
N ASP A 131 1.64 -4.79 -12.34
CA ASP A 131 2.52 -4.85 -13.50
C ASP A 131 3.77 -5.65 -13.14
N ALA A 132 3.90 -6.85 -13.66
CA ALA A 132 5.01 -7.76 -13.38
C ALA A 132 6.03 -7.73 -14.53
N ASP A 133 7.30 -7.53 -14.20
CA ASP A 133 8.40 -7.62 -15.16
C ASP A 133 8.93 -9.06 -15.28
N ALA A 134 9.99 -9.26 -16.07
CA ALA A 134 10.57 -10.58 -16.29
C ALA A 134 11.09 -11.28 -15.02
N LEU A 135 11.35 -10.55 -13.93
CA LEU A 135 11.76 -11.11 -12.64
C LEU A 135 10.56 -11.49 -11.77
N GLY A 136 9.45 -10.75 -11.88
CA GLY A 136 8.23 -10.97 -11.10
C GLY A 136 7.18 -11.87 -11.75
N ALA A 137 7.29 -12.11 -13.06
CA ALA A 137 6.36 -12.88 -13.87
C ALA A 137 6.59 -14.41 -13.84
N GLU A 138 5.68 -15.14 -14.47
CA GLU A 138 5.70 -16.60 -14.68
C GLU A 138 5.83 -17.41 -13.38
N ARG A 139 5.12 -16.96 -12.35
CA ARG A 139 5.14 -17.60 -11.04
C ARG A 139 3.77 -17.58 -10.37
N ARG A 140 3.58 -18.52 -9.45
CA ARG A 140 2.46 -18.46 -8.50
C ARG A 140 2.80 -17.45 -7.40
N ALA A 141 1.81 -16.66 -7.01
CA ALA A 141 1.90 -15.71 -5.91
C ALA A 141 0.60 -15.77 -5.09
N VAL A 142 0.69 -15.39 -3.81
CA VAL A 142 -0.47 -15.25 -2.94
C VAL A 142 -0.83 -13.77 -2.85
N VAL A 143 -2.04 -13.41 -3.27
CA VAL A 143 -2.56 -12.06 -3.09
C VAL A 143 -3.54 -12.06 -1.94
N ARG A 144 -3.34 -11.12 -1.02
CA ARG A 144 -4.19 -10.94 0.15
C ARG A 144 -4.79 -9.55 0.14
N TYR A 145 -6.10 -9.49 0.36
CA TYR A 145 -6.85 -8.26 0.53
C TYR A 145 -7.32 -8.17 1.97
N GLU A 146 -7.09 -7.03 2.61
CA GLU A 146 -7.66 -6.70 3.92
C GLU A 146 -8.39 -5.37 3.86
N MET A 147 -9.66 -5.33 4.28
CA MET A 147 -10.37 -4.08 4.56
C MET A 147 -10.47 -3.90 6.07
N ILE A 148 -10.07 -2.72 6.52
CA ILE A 148 -10.02 -2.32 7.91
C ILE A 148 -11.01 -1.19 8.10
N ASP A 149 -11.91 -1.37 9.06
CA ASP A 149 -12.94 -0.40 9.37
C ASP A 149 -12.37 0.79 10.19
N PRO A 150 -13.17 1.84 10.48
CA PRO A 150 -12.72 3.00 11.24
C PRO A 150 -12.30 2.69 12.67
N THR A 151 -12.72 1.54 13.23
CA THR A 151 -12.33 1.09 14.57
C THR A 151 -10.93 0.46 14.57
N GLY A 152 -10.39 0.17 13.38
CA GLY A 152 -9.11 -0.49 13.20
C GLY A 152 -9.20 -2.01 13.09
N GLU A 153 -10.42 -2.56 13.06
CA GLU A 153 -10.66 -4.01 12.99
C GLU A 153 -10.74 -4.48 11.53
N PRO A 154 -10.12 -5.62 11.17
CA PRO A 154 -10.23 -6.19 9.83
C PRO A 154 -11.60 -6.86 9.66
N VAL A 155 -12.44 -6.29 8.80
CA VAL A 155 -13.80 -6.79 8.54
C VAL A 155 -13.91 -7.63 7.27
N PHE A 156 -12.92 -7.53 6.38
CA PHE A 156 -12.79 -8.37 5.20
C PHE A 156 -11.35 -8.82 5.06
N VAL A 157 -11.10 -10.13 5.05
CA VAL A 157 -9.81 -10.72 4.75
C VAL A 157 -10.00 -11.82 3.71
N HIS A 158 -9.29 -11.72 2.59
CA HIS A 158 -9.36 -12.72 1.53
C HIS A 158 -7.99 -12.96 0.91
N GLU A 159 -7.64 -14.22 0.76
CA GLU A 159 -6.40 -14.67 0.13
C GLU A 159 -6.72 -15.55 -1.07
N ASP A 160 -6.08 -15.26 -2.20
CA ASP A 160 -6.16 -16.04 -3.43
C ASP A 160 -4.76 -16.38 -3.95
N VAL A 161 -4.59 -17.59 -4.44
CA VAL A 161 -3.38 -18.00 -5.16
C VAL A 161 -3.58 -17.69 -6.64
N VAL A 162 -2.73 -16.82 -7.17
CA VAL A 162 -2.79 -16.35 -8.56
C VAL A 162 -1.53 -16.74 -9.33
N TYR A 163 -1.62 -16.79 -10.65
CA TYR A 163 -0.45 -16.93 -11.52
C TYR A 163 -0.16 -15.58 -12.16
N LEU A 164 1.01 -15.01 -11.85
CA LEU A 164 1.43 -13.72 -12.41
C LEU A 164 2.04 -13.94 -13.79
N GLN A 165 1.52 -13.24 -14.79
CA GLN A 165 2.04 -13.18 -16.15
C GLN A 165 2.88 -11.93 -16.36
N LEU A 166 3.71 -11.92 -17.40
CA LEU A 166 4.46 -10.73 -17.78
C LEU A 166 3.49 -9.60 -18.19
N GLY A 167 3.69 -8.40 -17.62
CA GLY A 167 2.86 -7.22 -17.85
C GLY A 167 1.71 -7.09 -16.85
N GLU A 168 0.56 -6.62 -17.33
CA GLU A 168 -0.58 -6.25 -16.49
C GLU A 168 -1.42 -7.46 -16.05
N ASN A 169 -1.61 -7.60 -14.74
CA ASN A 169 -2.40 -8.64 -14.10
C ASN A 169 -3.53 -7.99 -13.31
N VAL A 170 -4.78 -8.15 -13.78
CA VAL A 170 -5.97 -7.61 -13.08
C VAL A 170 -6.53 -8.68 -12.16
N LEU A 171 -6.51 -8.42 -10.86
CA LEU A 171 -6.85 -9.38 -9.82
C LEU A 171 -7.95 -8.81 -8.92
N HIS A 172 -8.90 -9.66 -8.56
CA HIS A 172 -9.98 -9.34 -7.62
C HIS A 172 -10.39 -10.64 -6.91
N PRO A 173 -10.83 -10.56 -5.65
CA PRO A 173 -11.19 -11.74 -4.89
C PRO A 173 -12.46 -12.38 -5.44
N THR A 174 -12.61 -13.69 -5.25
CA THR A 174 -13.82 -14.42 -5.66
C THR A 174 -15.05 -14.00 -4.86
N ARG A 175 -14.85 -13.54 -3.61
CA ARG A 175 -15.92 -13.05 -2.71
C ARG A 175 -16.01 -11.52 -2.70
N HIS A 176 -17.11 -10.99 -2.17
CA HIS A 176 -17.28 -9.58 -1.85
C HIS A 176 -17.66 -9.47 -0.36
N LEU A 177 -17.43 -8.30 0.23
CA LEU A 177 -17.96 -7.93 1.53
C LEU A 177 -19.43 -7.52 1.34
N PRO A 178 -20.41 -8.25 1.89
CA PRO A 178 -21.80 -7.80 1.87
C PRO A 178 -21.95 -6.54 2.74
N LEU A 179 -22.66 -5.55 2.22
CA LEU A 179 -22.91 -4.28 2.90
C LEU A 179 -24.37 -4.16 3.32
N ALA A 180 -25.29 -4.70 2.51
CA ALA A 180 -26.72 -4.69 2.79
C ALA A 180 -27.05 -5.29 4.18
N GLY A 181 -27.56 -4.44 5.07
CA GLY A 181 -28.06 -4.80 6.40
C GLY A 181 -27.01 -5.27 7.40
N GLY A 182 -25.72 -5.08 7.13
CA GLY A 182 -24.63 -5.65 7.92
C GLY A 182 -23.65 -4.66 8.55
N LEU A 183 -23.71 -3.37 8.20
CA LEU A 183 -22.80 -2.38 8.77
C LEU A 183 -23.43 -1.59 9.91
N ASP A 184 -22.73 -1.55 11.04
CA ASP A 184 -23.11 -0.68 12.16
C ASP A 184 -22.75 0.78 11.85
N MET A 185 -23.47 1.72 12.46
CA MET A 185 -23.17 3.16 12.37
C MET A 185 -21.72 3.52 12.75
N GLN A 186 -21.10 2.72 13.63
CA GLN A 186 -19.70 2.91 14.04
C GLN A 186 -18.72 2.54 12.92
N GLN A 187 -19.17 1.76 11.95
CA GLN A 187 -18.40 1.35 10.78
C GLN A 187 -18.58 2.32 9.60
N LEU A 188 -19.35 3.40 9.75
CA LEU A 188 -19.40 4.47 8.76
C LEU A 188 -18.16 5.37 8.87
N GLY A 189 -17.69 5.91 7.75
CA GLY A 189 -16.56 6.82 7.71
C GLY A 189 -15.39 6.28 6.89
N ARG A 190 -14.16 6.50 7.36
CA ARG A 190 -12.95 6.23 6.58
C ARG A 190 -12.41 4.83 6.87
N TRP A 191 -12.22 4.08 5.81
CA TRP A 191 -11.71 2.71 5.81
C TRP A 191 -10.37 2.65 5.11
N ASP A 192 -9.62 1.59 5.41
CA ASP A 192 -8.34 1.30 4.78
C ASP A 192 -8.41 -0.06 4.06
N LEU A 193 -8.01 -0.09 2.80
CA LEU A 193 -7.76 -1.30 2.01
C LEU A 193 -6.25 -1.53 1.96
N HIS A 194 -5.81 -2.68 2.47
CA HIS A 194 -4.46 -3.18 2.31
C HIS A 194 -4.42 -4.30 1.27
N VAL A 195 -3.43 -4.26 0.40
CA VAL A 195 -3.16 -5.33 -0.57
C VAL A 195 -1.75 -5.86 -0.35
N PHE A 196 -1.64 -7.17 -0.17
CA PHE A 196 -0.37 -7.86 -0.02
C PHE A 196 -0.12 -8.81 -1.17
N LEU A 197 1.16 -9.00 -1.50
CA LEU A 197 1.65 -10.00 -2.44
C LEU A 197 2.73 -10.82 -1.72
N ASP A 198 2.54 -12.12 -1.59
CA ASP A 198 3.45 -13.04 -0.88
C ASP A 198 3.78 -12.58 0.56
N GLY A 199 2.80 -11.97 1.23
CA GLY A 199 2.95 -11.42 2.58
C GLY A 199 3.57 -10.01 2.63
N GLU A 200 4.01 -9.46 1.49
CA GLU A 200 4.55 -8.11 1.42
C GLU A 200 3.45 -7.08 1.10
N LEU A 201 3.40 -5.98 1.84
CA LEU A 201 2.40 -4.94 1.64
C LEU A 201 2.72 -4.13 0.37
N MET A 202 1.86 -4.23 -0.65
CA MET A 202 2.03 -3.58 -1.95
C MET A 202 1.34 -2.22 -2.03
N GLY A 203 0.17 -2.09 -1.40
CA GLY A 203 -0.64 -0.89 -1.50
C GLY A 203 -1.53 -0.66 -0.28
N MET A 204 -1.74 0.61 0.04
CA MET A 204 -2.66 1.08 1.07
C MET A 204 -3.59 2.17 0.53
N LEU A 205 -4.82 1.80 0.21
CA LEU A 205 -5.82 2.72 -0.31
C LEU A 205 -6.80 3.07 0.80
N ASN A 206 -7.12 4.36 0.98
CA ASN A 206 -8.19 4.74 1.88
C ASN A 206 -9.43 5.08 1.06
N PHE A 207 -10.58 4.65 1.55
CA PHE A 207 -11.89 4.88 0.95
C PHE A 207 -12.89 5.28 2.04
N ALA A 208 -14.02 5.85 1.64
CA ALA A 208 -15.07 6.23 2.56
C ALA A 208 -16.30 5.35 2.36
N VAL A 209 -16.92 4.95 3.46
CA VAL A 209 -18.26 4.39 3.52
C VAL A 209 -19.19 5.49 4.04
N THR A 210 -20.06 5.99 3.17
CA THR A 210 -20.98 7.09 3.48
C THR A 210 -22.37 6.57 3.84
N PRO A 211 -23.10 7.24 4.75
CA PRO A 211 -24.51 6.96 4.95
C PRO A 211 -25.28 7.25 3.66
N SER A 212 -26.37 6.53 3.47
CA SER A 212 -27.12 6.62 2.23
C SER A 212 -27.84 7.93 2.03
N ASP A 213 -28.13 8.23 0.77
CA ASP A 213 -28.85 9.44 0.39
C ASP A 213 -30.24 9.51 1.03
N GLU A 214 -30.93 8.37 1.19
CA GLU A 214 -32.22 8.31 1.87
C GLU A 214 -32.08 8.56 3.38
N GLU A 215 -31.09 7.95 4.02
CA GLU A 215 -30.82 8.21 5.44
C GLU A 215 -30.40 9.67 5.68
N ARG A 216 -29.58 10.23 4.78
CA ARG A 216 -29.18 11.64 4.81
C ARG A 216 -30.38 12.57 4.64
N ARG A 217 -31.29 12.25 3.70
CA ARG A 217 -32.56 12.98 3.51
C ARG A 217 -33.47 12.87 4.73
N SER A 218 -33.60 11.69 5.33
CA SER A 218 -34.37 11.46 6.55
C SER A 218 -33.82 12.26 7.73
N ARG A 219 -32.49 12.31 7.92
CA ARG A 219 -31.85 13.14 8.96
C ARG A 219 -32.04 14.64 8.72
N LEU A 220 -32.01 15.09 7.47
CA LEU A 220 -32.28 16.49 7.13
C LEU A 220 -33.76 16.85 7.34
N ALA A 221 -34.68 15.94 6.99
CA ALA A 221 -36.11 16.11 7.20
C ALA A 221 -36.51 16.05 8.68
N GLY A 222 -35.90 15.15 9.47
CA GLY A 222 -36.14 15.02 10.92
C GLY A 222 -35.52 16.15 11.75
N ARG A 223 -34.52 16.87 11.22
CA ARG A 223 -33.94 18.07 11.84
C ARG A 223 -34.74 19.34 11.55
N ALA A 224 -35.68 19.31 10.60
CA ALA A 224 -36.71 20.33 10.50
C ALA A 224 -37.70 20.14 11.65
N GLU A 225 -37.37 20.70 12.82
CA GLU A 225 -38.28 20.65 13.98
C GLU A 225 -39.68 21.20 13.62
N PRO A 226 -40.77 20.56 14.07
CA PRO A 226 -42.14 21.09 14.01
C PRO A 226 -42.38 22.34 14.89
N GLY A 227 -41.31 22.99 15.36
CA GLY A 227 -41.33 24.14 16.26
C GLY A 227 -40.60 25.37 15.72
N ALA A 228 -40.00 25.31 14.53
CA ALA A 228 -39.57 26.51 13.84
C ALA A 228 -40.83 27.31 13.51
N THR A 229 -41.14 28.30 14.34
CA THR A 229 -42.23 29.26 14.14
C THR A 229 -42.31 29.58 12.67
N SER A 230 -43.36 29.09 12.02
CA SER A 230 -43.61 29.37 10.62
C SER A 230 -43.43 30.87 10.41
N PHE A 231 -42.80 31.27 9.31
CA PHE A 231 -42.70 32.68 8.95
C PHE A 231 -44.08 33.37 8.99
N GLU A 232 -45.12 32.61 8.71
CA GLU A 232 -46.53 32.99 8.82
C GLU A 232 -46.99 33.23 10.28
N ASP A 233 -46.51 32.44 11.25
CA ASP A 233 -46.75 32.64 12.68
C ASP A 233 -46.01 33.88 13.22
N LEU A 234 -44.81 34.17 12.71
CA LEU A 234 -44.08 35.39 13.05
C LEU A 234 -44.79 36.64 12.52
N LEU A 235 -45.36 36.58 11.32
CA LEU A 235 -46.19 37.66 10.77
C LEU A 235 -47.50 37.84 11.54
N ARG A 236 -48.13 36.74 11.98
CA ARG A 236 -49.38 36.78 12.75
C ARG A 236 -49.18 37.30 14.18
N ARG A 237 -48.00 37.08 14.78
CA ARG A 237 -47.64 37.59 16.11
C ARG A 237 -47.35 39.10 16.09
N GLY A 238 -46.79 39.62 14.98
CA GLY A 238 -46.53 41.05 14.80
C GLY A 238 -47.78 41.91 14.73
N SER A 239 -48.92 41.36 14.26
CA SER A 239 -50.16 42.15 14.08
C SER A 239 -51.01 42.31 15.34
N ARG A 240 -50.70 41.62 16.44
CA ARG A 240 -51.47 41.68 17.70
C ARG A 240 -50.89 42.62 18.76
N SER A 241 -49.73 43.23 18.52
CA SER A 241 -49.06 44.13 19.49
C SER A 241 -49.45 45.62 19.33
N GLY A 242 -50.48 45.92 18.54
CA GLY A 242 -50.83 47.28 18.12
C GLY A 242 -52.10 47.86 18.71
N ASP A 243 -52.66 47.31 19.79
CA ASP A 243 -53.94 47.80 20.35
C ASP A 243 -53.93 47.78 21.88
N ASN A 244 -53.27 48.78 22.46
CA ASN A 244 -53.53 49.24 23.82
C ASN A 244 -52.92 50.65 24.00
N ARG A 245 -53.68 51.67 23.59
CA ARG A 245 -53.50 53.07 24.00
C ARG A 245 -54.86 53.73 24.16
#